data_AF-A0A1F9E8Q8-F1
#
_entry.id   AF-A0A1F9E8Q8-F1
#
_cell.length_a   1.000
_cell.length_b   1.000
_cell.length_c   1.000
_cell.angle_alpha   90.00
_cell.angle_beta   90.00
_cell.angle_gamma   90.00
#
_symmetry.space_group_name_H-M   'P 1'
#
loop_
_entity.id
_entity.type
_entity.pdbx_description
1 polymer ?
#
loop_
_entity_poly.entity_id
_entity_poly.type
_entity_poly.pdbx_seq_one_letter_code
_entity_poly.pdbx_strand_id
1 'polypeptide(L)' 'MIKEPVVYNIGHRFKLVTNIRSANVSENVGWVTLEIDGEETEYSKALNYLNEVGVIVEPVERNIIE' A
#
# COMPACT_ATOMS: atom_id res chain seq x y z
N MET A 1 -9.46 12.05 -10.52
CA MET A 1 -8.29 11.67 -11.36
C MET A 1 -7.15 11.22 -10.46
N ILE A 2 -6.62 10.02 -10.66
CA ILE A 2 -5.48 9.49 -9.88
C ILE A 2 -4.23 10.24 -10.32
N LYS A 3 -3.52 10.88 -9.37
CA LYS A 3 -2.39 11.76 -9.68
C LYS A 3 -1.04 11.05 -9.72
N GLU A 4 -0.89 9.96 -8.96
CA GLU A 4 0.38 9.26 -8.79
C GLU A 4 0.16 7.74 -8.70
N PRO A 5 1.02 6.90 -9.28
CA PRO A 5 0.90 5.43 -9.23
C PRO A 5 1.45 4.89 -7.90
N VAL A 6 0.80 5.23 -6.78
CA VAL A 6 1.34 5.00 -5.42
C VAL A 6 1.70 3.54 -5.12
N VAL A 7 0.91 2.56 -5.59
CA VAL A 7 1.17 1.13 -5.40
C VAL A 7 2.43 0.68 -6.15
N TYR A 8 2.61 1.16 -7.38
CA TYR A 8 3.84 0.89 -8.15
C TYR A 8 5.04 1.54 -7.48
N ASN A 9 4.90 2.80 -7.04
CA ASN A 9 5.99 3.54 -6.42
C ASN A 9 6.52 2.83 -5.17
N ILE A 10 5.65 2.27 -4.32
CA ILE A 10 6.12 1.56 -3.14
C ILE A 10 6.86 0.26 -3.48
N GLY A 11 6.37 -0.51 -4.45
CA GLY A 11 7.05 -1.74 -4.87
C GLY A 11 8.40 -1.47 -5.53
N HIS A 12 8.45 -0.47 -6.42
CA HIS A 12 9.65 -0.14 -7.17
C HIS A 12 10.73 0.54 -6.31
N ARG A 13 10.34 1.48 -5.42
CA ARG A 13 11.30 2.28 -4.64
C ARG A 13 11.79 1.59 -3.38
N PHE A 14 10.95 0.73 -2.78
CA PHE A 14 11.25 0.08 -1.50
C PHE A 14 11.43 -1.44 -1.62
N LYS A 15 11.63 -1.98 -2.82
CA LYS A 15 11.84 -3.44 -3.01
C LYS A 15 10.75 -4.31 -2.37
N LEU A 16 9.52 -3.81 -2.35
CA LEU A 16 8.37 -4.51 -1.79
C LEU A 16 7.62 -5.26 -2.89
N VAL A 17 7.16 -6.46 -2.57
CA VAL A 17 6.19 -7.16 -3.40
C VAL A 17 4.81 -6.75 -2.93
N THR A 18 3.99 -6.23 -3.84
CA THR A 18 2.61 -5.82 -3.55
C THR A 18 1.63 -6.78 -4.21
N ASN A 19 0.73 -7.36 -3.43
CA ASN A 19 -0.35 -8.20 -3.91
C ASN A 19 -1.71 -7.56 -3.57
N ILE A 20 -2.47 -7.19 -4.59
CA ILE A 20 -3.79 -6.57 -4.42
C ILE A 20 -4.81 -7.66 -4.07
N ARG A 21 -5.35 -7.61 -2.85
CA ARG A 21 -6.43 -8.50 -2.40
C ARG A 21 -7.80 -8.02 -2.89
N SER A 22 -8.02 -6.71 -2.84
CA SER A 22 -9.21 -6.05 -3.36
C SER A 22 -8.92 -4.58 -3.63
N ALA A 23 -9.63 -4.00 -4.59
CA ALA A 23 -9.55 -2.59 -4.89
C ALA A 23 -10.92 -2.08 -5.36
N ASN A 24 -11.29 -0.89 -4.92
CA ASN A 24 -12.41 -0.15 -5.46
C ASN A 24 -11.92 1.23 -5.87
N VAL A 25 -12.18 1.62 -7.12
CA VAL A 25 -11.75 2.92 -7.66
C VAL A 25 -12.96 3.56 -8.31
N SER A 26 -13.28 4.77 -7.86
CA SER A 26 -14.28 5.64 -8.45
C SER A 26 -13.62 6.94 -8.93
N GLU A 27 -14.40 7.85 -9.52
CA GLU A 27 -13.87 9.12 -10.03
C GLU A 27 -13.20 10.00 -8.95
N ASN A 28 -13.73 9.92 -7.73
CA ASN A 28 -13.38 10.82 -6.61
C ASN A 28 -12.66 10.13 -5.46
N VAL A 29 -12.93 8.83 -5.24
CA VAL A 29 -12.33 8.06 -4.12
C VAL A 29 -11.96 6.66 -4.59
N GLY A 30 -10.89 6.11 -4.02
CA GLY A 30 -10.55 4.71 -4.17
C GLY A 30 -9.90 4.18 -2.91
N TRP A 31 -10.06 2.89 -2.68
CA TRP A 31 -9.39 2.16 -1.61
C TRP A 31 -8.83 0.85 -2.16
N VAL A 32 -7.76 0.39 -1.54
CA VAL A 32 -7.08 -0.85 -1.90
C VAL A 32 -6.71 -1.60 -0.64
N THR A 33 -6.98 -2.89 -0.61
CA THR A 33 -6.42 -3.80 0.39
C THR A 33 -5.22 -4.49 -0.24
N LEU A 34 -4.04 -4.19 0.31
CA LEU A 34 -2.76 -4.73 -0.15
C LEU A 34 -2.21 -5.72 0.87
N GLU A 35 -1.75 -6.85 0.36
CA GLU A 35 -0.73 -7.64 1.02
C GLU A 35 0.63 -7.16 0.55
N ILE A 36 1.54 -6.94 1.50
CA ILE A 36 2.88 -6.45 1.24
C ILE A 36 3.86 -7.47 1.80
N ASP A 37 4.83 -7.86 0.99
CA ASP A 37 5.93 -8.74 1.37
C ASP A 37 7.28 -8.06 1.10
N GLY A 38 8.22 -8.23 2.01
CA GLY A 38 9.54 -7.61 1.97
C GLY A 38 10.11 -7.31 3.35
N GLU A 39 11.30 -6.71 3.36
CA GLU A 39 12.02 -6.36 4.59
C GLU A 39 11.24 -5.32 5.42
N GLU A 40 11.21 -5.51 6.75
CA GLU A 40 10.51 -4.61 7.69
C GLU A 40 11.01 -3.16 7.59
N THR A 41 12.31 -2.98 7.32
CA THR A 41 12.92 -1.66 7.15
C THR A 41 12.42 -0.95 5.89
N GLU A 42 12.18 -1.69 4.81
CA GLU A 42 11.63 -1.14 3.58
C GLU A 42 10.13 -0.89 3.69
N TYR A 43 9.41 -1.78 4.36
CA TYR A 43 7.99 -1.59 4.71
C TYR A 43 7.80 -0.29 5.49
N SER A 44 8.62 -0.05 6.51
CA SER A 44 8.55 1.18 7.33
C SER A 44 8.84 2.45 6.51
N LYS A 45 9.80 2.41 5.58
CA LYS A 45 10.07 3.54 4.66
C LYS A 45 8.89 3.79 3.71
N ALA A 46 8.27 2.73 3.20
CA ALA A 46 7.11 2.83 2.33
C ALA A 46 5.90 3.44 3.05
N LEU A 47 5.64 3.06 4.30
CA LEU A 47 4.59 3.66 5.12
C LEU A 47 4.81 5.17 5.32
N ASN A 48 6.03 5.59 5.64
CA ASN A 48 6.36 7.00 5.78
C ASN A 48 6.12 7.76 4.46
N TYR A 49 6.58 7.20 3.34
CA TYR A 49 6.33 7.79 2.02
C TYR A 49 4.84 7.90 1.68
N LEU A 50 4.04 6.87 1.97
CA LEU A 50 2.59 6.90 1.74
C LEU A 50 1.93 8.04 2.53
N ASN A 51 2.33 8.24 3.79
CA ASN A 51 1.86 9.35 4.62
C ASN A 51 2.28 10.72 4.04
N GLU A 52 3.54 10.86 3.59
CA GLU A 52 4.05 12.09 2.96
C GLU A 52 3.27 12.48 1.70
N VAL A 53 2.80 11.51 0.91
CA VAL A 53 1.98 11.75 -0.28
C VAL A 53 0.47 11.82 0.02
N GLY A 54 0.09 11.83 1.30
CA GLY A 54 -1.29 12.01 1.76
C GLY A 54 -2.17 10.75 1.64
N VAL A 55 -1.57 9.57 1.51
CA VAL A 55 -2.31 8.29 1.54
C VAL A 55 -2.47 7.85 2.99
N ILE A 56 -3.72 7.63 3.40
CA ILE A 56 -4.06 7.07 4.70
C ILE A 56 -3.88 5.55 4.61
N VAL A 57 -3.13 4.98 5.56
CA VAL A 57 -2.90 3.54 5.66
C VAL A 57 -3.42 3.06 7.00
N GLU A 58 -4.34 2.09 6.96
CA GLU A 58 -4.84 1.38 8.14
C GLU A 58 -4.34 -0.06 8.09
N PRO A 59 -3.59 -0.54 9.10
CA PRO A 59 -3.18 -1.94 9.15
C PRO A 59 -4.40 -2.81 9.34
N VAL A 60 -4.56 -3.82 8.47
CA VAL A 60 -5.59 -4.85 8.65
C VAL A 60 -4.98 -5.96 9.49
N GLU A 61 -5.38 -6.08 10.75
CA GLU A 61 -5.03 -7.23 11.57
C GLU A 61 -5.59 -8.50 10.92
N ARG A 62 -4.72 -9.31 10.33
CA ARG A 62 -5.08 -10.70 10.03
C ARG A 62 -5.04 -11.46 11.34
N ASN A 63 -6.19 -11.92 11.82
CA ASN A 63 -6.22 -13.11 12.66
C ASN A 63 -5.54 -14.22 11.85
N ILE A 64 -4.37 -14.64 12.27
CA ILE A 64 -3.70 -15.81 11.71
C ILE A 64 -4.56 -17.00 12.13
N ILE A 65 -5.48 -17.43 11.26
CA ILE A 65 -6.12 -18.73 11.36
C ILE A 65 -5.54 -19.52 10.18
N GLU A 66 -4.48 -20.29 10.46
CA GLU A 66 -4.13 -21.47 9.67
C GLU A 66 -5.05 -22.64 10.07
#